data_AF-A0A7C1UJC1-F1
#
_entry.id   AF-A0A7C1UJC1-F1
#
_cell.length_a   1.000
_cell.length_b   1.000
_cell.length_c   1.000
_cell.angle_alpha   90.00
_cell.angle_beta   90.00
_cell.angle_gamma   90.00
#
_symmetry.space_group_name_H-M   'P 1'
#
loop_
_entity.id
_entity.type
_entity.pdbx_description
1 polymer ?
#
loop_
_entity_poly.entity_id
_entity_poly.type
_entity_poly.pdbx_seq_one_letter_code
_entity_poly.pdbx_strand_id
1 'polypeptide(L)'
;MATTVTSPSGPPPNPAPSDTPGRARPMRPGPSPTVDSHIWVSPWNQGSGHSGHDPRSGYVERFWLGIIGPSSVLLLRHLARHLDACPEGGVIDLSTTARRLGISWGPGRHNPMNRTIQRLIDFGLAREPRPAELQVRRRLPDLSRRQVERLPDELRVIHHRSTAEGPRGPARRPRLNPERLRALVHTMVDLELGPDAVEEQLRSWDVTGHQLDRACSLARSMAMHPSRRFPASAPVSRDRTPASPGHRRTGSPG
;
A
#
# COMPACT_ATOMS: atom_id res chain seq x y z
N MET A 1 8.46 -6.56 -90.73
CA MET A 1 7.35 -5.90 -90.01
C MET A 1 6.32 -7.00 -89.74
N ALA A 2 6.36 -7.71 -88.61
CA ALA A 2 5.98 -7.33 -87.25
C ALA A 2 4.46 -7.12 -87.09
N THR A 3 3.72 -8.15 -86.65
CA THR A 3 2.72 -8.05 -85.57
C THR A 3 2.31 -9.45 -85.09
N THR A 4 2.64 -9.79 -83.83
CA THR A 4 1.91 -10.82 -83.07
C THR A 4 1.38 -10.14 -81.82
N VAL A 5 0.07 -10.23 -81.64
CA VAL A 5 -0.71 -9.57 -80.59
C VAL A 5 -0.63 -10.32 -79.26
N THR A 6 -0.48 -9.50 -78.22
CA THR A 6 -0.46 -9.73 -76.78
C THR A 6 -1.74 -10.35 -76.20
N SER A 7 -1.61 -11.17 -75.15
CA SER A 7 -2.65 -11.39 -74.13
C SER A 7 -2.01 -11.65 -72.75
N PRO A 8 -2.72 -11.36 -71.65
CA PRO A 8 -2.12 -10.86 -70.42
C PRO A 8 -1.89 -11.94 -69.34
N SER A 9 -0.82 -11.73 -68.58
CA SER A 9 -0.36 -12.54 -67.45
C SER A 9 -1.27 -12.38 -66.22
N GLY A 10 -1.76 -13.50 -65.67
CA GLY A 10 -2.43 -13.54 -64.36
C GLY A 10 -1.41 -13.56 -63.20
N PRO A 11 -1.80 -13.16 -61.98
CA PRO A 11 -0.89 -13.09 -60.84
C PRO A 11 -0.58 -14.49 -60.26
N PRO A 12 0.61 -14.70 -59.66
CA PRO A 12 1.02 -15.99 -59.12
C PRO A 12 0.28 -16.37 -57.81
N PRO A 13 0.18 -17.67 -57.49
CA PRO A 13 -0.47 -18.14 -56.27
C PRO A 13 0.36 -17.87 -55.00
N ASN A 14 -0.35 -17.58 -53.91
CA ASN A 14 0.18 -17.24 -52.59
C ASN A 14 0.88 -18.45 -51.92
N PRO A 15 2.07 -18.32 -51.32
CA PRO A 15 2.70 -19.43 -50.60
C PRO A 15 2.01 -19.74 -49.26
N ALA A 16 2.01 -21.02 -48.90
CA ALA A 16 1.46 -21.60 -47.68
C ALA A 16 2.07 -21.01 -46.38
N PRO A 17 1.36 -21.06 -45.24
CA PRO A 17 1.81 -20.44 -43.99
C PRO A 17 2.97 -21.22 -43.36
N SER A 18 4.05 -20.49 -43.08
CA SER A 18 5.24 -20.96 -42.38
C SER A 18 4.93 -21.34 -40.92
N ASP A 19 5.53 -22.46 -40.53
CA ASP A 19 5.65 -23.00 -39.18
C ASP A 19 5.79 -21.92 -38.09
N THR A 20 4.90 -21.96 -37.10
CA THR A 20 5.00 -21.14 -35.89
C THR A 20 5.98 -21.81 -34.92
N PRO A 21 7.14 -21.21 -34.59
CA PRO A 21 8.00 -21.80 -33.58
C PRO A 21 7.37 -21.64 -32.21
N GLY A 22 7.14 -22.80 -31.60
CA GLY A 22 6.84 -23.08 -30.20
C GLY A 22 6.69 -21.89 -29.26
N ARG A 23 5.47 -21.74 -28.72
CA ARG A 23 5.19 -21.01 -27.49
C ARG A 23 6.18 -21.46 -26.41
N ALA A 24 7.23 -20.68 -26.19
CA ALA A 24 8.25 -20.97 -25.19
C ALA A 24 7.57 -21.18 -23.84
N ARG A 25 7.72 -22.40 -23.32
CA ARG A 25 7.30 -22.78 -21.97
C ARG A 25 7.89 -21.74 -21.00
N PRO A 26 7.14 -21.18 -20.04
CA PRO A 26 7.73 -20.25 -19.08
C PRO A 26 8.85 -21.00 -18.35
N MET A 27 10.10 -20.62 -18.61
CA MET A 27 11.25 -21.11 -17.87
C MET A 27 10.96 -20.87 -16.40
N ARG A 28 10.96 -21.95 -15.61
CA ARG A 28 11.16 -21.80 -14.16
C ARG A 28 12.44 -21.00 -13.99
N PRO A 29 12.44 -19.85 -13.31
CA PRO A 29 13.69 -19.19 -13.00
C PRO A 29 14.53 -20.17 -12.19
N GLY A 30 15.67 -20.56 -12.74
CA GLY A 30 16.68 -21.28 -11.98
C GLY A 30 17.10 -20.46 -10.76
N PRO A 31 17.68 -21.06 -9.72
CA PRO A 31 18.19 -20.32 -8.57
C PRO A 31 19.16 -19.27 -9.09
N SER A 32 18.74 -18.01 -9.05
CA SER A 32 19.56 -16.88 -9.46
C SER A 32 20.74 -16.80 -8.48
N PRO A 33 21.95 -16.41 -8.94
CA PRO A 33 23.06 -16.16 -8.02
C PRO A 33 22.55 -15.22 -6.93
N THR A 34 22.75 -15.59 -5.67
CA THR A 34 22.36 -14.81 -4.51
C THR A 34 23.25 -13.57 -4.47
N VAL A 35 22.87 -12.56 -5.25
CA VAL A 35 23.33 -11.19 -5.06
C VAL A 35 22.88 -10.81 -3.66
N ASP A 36 23.77 -10.25 -2.86
CA ASP A 36 23.39 -9.68 -1.57
C ASP A 36 22.25 -8.68 -1.78
N SER A 37 21.04 -9.14 -1.47
CA SER A 37 19.82 -8.36 -1.52
C SER A 37 19.50 -7.74 -0.17
N HIS A 38 20.35 -7.96 0.83
CA HIS A 38 20.17 -7.46 2.17
C HIS A 38 20.82 -6.09 2.29
N ILE A 39 20.04 -5.11 2.74
CA ILE A 39 20.55 -3.79 3.09
C ILE A 39 20.13 -3.43 4.52
N TRP A 40 20.98 -2.68 5.19
CA TRP A 40 20.65 -2.06 6.48
C TRP A 40 19.82 -0.80 6.23
N VAL A 41 18.66 -0.70 6.86
CA VAL A 41 17.80 0.49 6.78
C VAL A 41 17.71 1.13 8.16
N SER A 42 17.99 2.42 8.26
CA SER A 42 17.92 3.18 9.51
C SER A 42 17.20 4.52 9.32
N PRO A 43 16.70 5.15 10.40
CA PRO A 43 16.07 6.46 10.30
C PRO A 43 17.11 7.52 9.92
N TRP A 44 16.76 8.38 8.96
CA TRP A 44 17.55 9.59 8.73
C TRP A 44 17.21 10.62 9.80
N ASN A 45 18.11 10.80 10.77
CA ASN A 45 17.97 11.84 11.78
C ASN A 45 18.03 13.23 11.13
N GLN A 46 16.94 14.00 11.22
CA GLN A 46 16.85 15.37 10.73
C GLN A 46 16.98 16.41 11.85
N GLY A 47 17.05 16.01 13.13
CA GLY A 47 16.92 16.93 14.25
C GLY A 47 15.45 17.25 14.60
N SER A 48 15.22 17.65 15.85
CA SER A 48 13.91 17.68 16.54
C SER A 48 12.90 18.76 16.09
N GLY A 49 13.17 19.52 15.04
CA GLY A 49 12.31 20.62 14.57
C GLY A 49 11.53 20.38 13.27
N HIS A 50 11.65 19.20 12.65
CA HIS A 50 11.11 18.98 11.29
C HIS A 50 9.63 18.59 11.32
N SER A 51 8.77 19.60 11.18
CA SER A 51 7.38 19.39 10.77
C SER A 51 7.35 18.82 9.34
N GLY A 52 6.60 17.74 9.15
CA GLY A 52 6.51 17.08 7.85
C GLY A 52 5.43 16.00 7.84
N HIS A 53 5.19 15.45 6.67
CA HIS A 53 4.09 14.52 6.41
C HIS A 53 4.51 13.08 6.59
N ASP A 54 3.63 12.28 7.17
CA ASP A 54 3.80 10.83 7.19
C ASP A 54 3.82 10.27 5.75
N PRO A 55 4.73 9.33 5.39
CA PRO A 55 4.70 8.64 4.10
C PRO A 55 3.35 7.99 3.74
N ARG A 56 2.55 7.64 4.74
CA ARG A 56 1.23 7.01 4.59
C ARG A 56 0.09 8.02 4.56
N SER A 57 0.39 9.30 4.74
CA SER A 57 -0.63 10.35 4.75
C SER A 57 -1.24 10.55 3.35
N GLY A 58 -2.46 11.10 3.35
CA GLY A 58 -3.11 11.53 2.11
C GLY A 58 -2.41 12.70 1.43
N TYR A 59 -1.60 13.49 2.15
CA TYR A 59 -0.78 14.55 1.55
C TYR A 59 0.28 13.94 0.61
N VAL A 60 1.02 12.92 1.09
CA VAL A 60 2.03 12.22 0.28
C VAL A 60 1.40 11.54 -0.93
N GLU A 61 0.24 10.91 -0.75
CA GLU A 61 -0.49 10.31 -1.86
C GLU A 61 -0.92 11.33 -2.92
N ARG A 62 -1.42 12.48 -2.48
CA ARG A 62 -1.99 13.48 -3.38
C ARG A 62 -0.94 14.28 -4.13
N PHE A 63 0.19 14.57 -3.50
CA PHE A 63 1.17 15.52 -4.03
C PHE A 63 2.50 14.87 -4.41
N TRP A 64 3.01 13.96 -3.59
CA TRP A 64 4.31 13.31 -3.86
C TRP A 64 4.20 12.18 -4.89
N LEU A 65 3.05 11.51 -4.99
CA LEU A 65 2.85 10.38 -5.92
C LEU A 65 3.19 10.72 -7.37
N GLY A 66 2.70 11.85 -7.89
CA GLY A 66 3.00 12.26 -9.27
C GLY A 66 4.46 12.66 -9.50
N ILE A 67 5.20 12.95 -8.43
CA ILE A 67 6.58 13.43 -8.48
C ILE A 67 7.57 12.27 -8.41
N ILE A 68 7.43 11.40 -7.41
CA ILE A 68 8.36 10.28 -7.19
C ILE A 68 7.86 8.97 -7.80
N GLY A 69 6.60 8.90 -8.20
CA GLY A 69 6.00 7.71 -8.78
C GLY A 69 5.47 6.71 -7.75
N PRO A 70 4.59 5.78 -8.18
CA PRO A 70 3.87 4.89 -7.30
C PRO A 70 4.77 3.92 -6.54
N SER A 71 5.73 3.29 -7.22
CA SER A 71 6.66 2.33 -6.60
C SER A 71 7.48 2.98 -5.48
N SER A 72 7.93 4.22 -5.67
CA SER A 72 8.70 4.95 -4.65
C SER A 72 7.84 5.31 -3.45
N VAL A 73 6.59 5.75 -3.63
CA VAL A 73 5.66 5.98 -2.52
C VAL A 73 5.40 4.68 -1.75
N LEU A 74 5.14 3.57 -2.44
CA LEU A 74 4.87 2.28 -1.79
C LEU A 74 6.09 1.73 -1.06
N LEU A 75 7.29 1.87 -1.64
CA LEU A 75 8.54 1.53 -0.97
C LEU A 75 8.73 2.38 0.29
N LEU A 76 8.52 3.71 0.21
CA LEU A 76 8.65 4.59 1.36
C LEU A 76 7.67 4.24 2.48
N ARG A 77 6.42 3.89 2.14
CA ARG A 77 5.42 3.39 3.09
C ARG A 77 5.81 2.05 3.71
N HIS A 78 6.46 1.17 2.95
CA HIS A 78 7.01 -0.08 3.45
C HIS A 78 8.16 0.16 4.43
N LEU A 79 9.14 0.99 4.06
CA LEU A 79 10.29 1.36 4.89
C LEU A 79 9.85 2.06 6.18
N ALA A 80 8.85 2.94 6.11
CA ALA A 80 8.28 3.56 7.30
C ALA A 80 7.71 2.50 8.27
N ARG A 81 7.05 1.44 7.75
CA ARG A 81 6.48 0.37 8.61
C ARG A 81 7.58 -0.46 9.25
N HIS A 82 8.64 -0.73 8.50
CA HIS A 82 9.83 -1.37 9.03
C HIS A 82 10.45 -0.54 10.17
N LEU A 83 10.60 0.78 9.99
CA LEU A 83 11.16 1.67 11.00
C LEU A 83 10.23 1.95 12.20
N ASP A 84 8.92 1.72 12.06
CA ASP A 84 8.02 1.72 13.22
C ASP A 84 8.22 0.46 14.08
N ALA A 85 8.48 -0.69 13.44
CA ALA A 85 8.76 -1.94 14.15
C ALA A 85 10.19 -2.01 14.68
N CYS A 86 11.15 -1.40 13.99
CA CYS A 86 12.57 -1.35 14.32
C CYS A 86 13.06 0.11 14.31
N PRO A 87 12.87 0.89 15.40
CA PRO A 87 13.18 2.32 15.43
C PRO A 87 14.65 2.66 15.15
N GLU A 88 15.59 1.83 15.61
CA GLU A 88 17.04 2.00 15.38
C GLU A 88 17.48 1.58 13.98
N GLY A 89 16.58 0.94 13.22
CA GLY A 89 16.87 0.32 11.94
C GLY A 89 17.00 -1.19 12.02
N GLY A 90 17.11 -1.80 10.84
CA GLY A 90 17.17 -3.24 10.68
C GLY A 90 17.50 -3.64 9.26
N VAL A 91 17.80 -4.93 9.08
CA VAL A 91 18.07 -5.50 7.75
C VAL A 91 16.75 -5.74 7.02
N ILE A 92 16.71 -5.38 5.74
CA ILE A 92 15.64 -5.76 4.82
C ILE A 92 16.19 -6.54 3.63
N ASP A 93 15.43 -7.54 3.17
CA ASP A 93 15.67 -8.22 1.91
C ASP A 93 14.97 -7.48 0.76
N LEU A 94 15.74 -6.85 -0.11
CA LEU A 94 15.29 -6.15 -1.30
C LEU A 94 14.60 -7.07 -2.30
N SER A 95 14.98 -8.34 -2.38
CA SER A 95 14.35 -9.29 -3.30
C SER A 95 12.91 -9.59 -2.88
N THR A 96 12.69 -9.84 -1.59
CA THR A 96 11.36 -10.03 -1.00
C THR A 96 10.54 -8.75 -1.05
N THR A 97 11.17 -7.60 -0.77
CA THR A 97 10.50 -6.31 -0.81
C THR A 97 10.05 -5.97 -2.25
N ALA A 98 10.87 -6.24 -3.27
CA ALA A 98 10.51 -6.03 -4.67
C ALA A 98 9.28 -6.85 -5.07
N ARG A 99 9.26 -8.15 -4.70
CA ARG A 99 8.10 -9.02 -4.93
C ARG A 99 6.84 -8.49 -4.26
N ARG A 100 6.92 -7.98 -3.02
CA ARG A 100 5.79 -7.37 -2.31
C ARG A 100 5.27 -6.10 -3.00
N LEU A 101 6.15 -5.36 -3.66
CA LEU A 101 5.81 -4.15 -4.41
C LEU A 101 5.37 -4.42 -5.85
N GLY A 102 5.43 -5.68 -6.31
CA GLY A 102 5.11 -6.05 -7.69
C GLY A 102 6.13 -5.55 -8.72
N ILE A 103 7.37 -5.31 -8.30
CA ILE A 103 8.48 -4.89 -9.19
C ILE A 103 9.55 -5.97 -9.26
N SER A 104 10.30 -6.02 -10.36
CA SER A 104 11.37 -7.00 -10.50
C SER A 104 12.61 -6.64 -9.68
N TRP A 105 13.26 -7.69 -9.17
CA TRP A 105 14.61 -7.65 -8.59
C TRP A 105 15.53 -8.46 -9.50
N GLY A 106 16.77 -7.98 -9.68
CA GLY A 106 17.76 -8.72 -10.45
C GLY A 106 19.18 -8.20 -10.21
N PRO A 107 20.20 -9.01 -10.51
CA PRO A 107 21.59 -8.57 -10.49
C PRO A 107 21.76 -7.34 -11.40
N GLY A 108 22.31 -6.25 -10.86
CA GLY A 108 22.69 -5.07 -11.63
C GLY A 108 22.15 -3.74 -11.09
N ARG A 109 22.92 -2.68 -11.35
CA ARG A 109 22.63 -1.31 -10.88
C ARG A 109 21.33 -0.73 -11.44
N HIS A 110 20.88 -1.19 -12.61
CA HIS A 110 19.74 -0.62 -13.33
C HIS A 110 18.40 -1.35 -13.13
N ASN A 111 18.29 -2.24 -12.13
CA ASN A 111 17.02 -2.94 -11.88
C ASN A 111 15.93 -1.98 -11.36
N PRO A 112 14.63 -2.29 -11.52
CA PRO A 112 13.53 -1.41 -11.09
C PRO A 112 13.53 -1.06 -9.60
N MET A 113 13.94 -1.98 -8.72
CA MET A 113 14.08 -1.69 -7.28
C MET A 113 15.17 -0.65 -7.02
N ASN A 114 16.36 -0.82 -7.60
CA ASN A 114 17.47 0.12 -7.50
C ASN A 114 17.10 1.48 -8.07
N ARG A 115 16.39 1.54 -9.21
CA ARG A 115 15.83 2.80 -9.73
C ARG A 115 14.84 3.45 -8.77
N THR A 116 14.03 2.64 -8.08
CA THR A 116 13.06 3.13 -7.09
C THR A 116 13.77 3.73 -5.86
N ILE A 117 14.82 3.07 -5.37
CA ILE A 117 15.68 3.56 -4.28
C ILE A 117 16.43 4.81 -4.70
N GLN A 118 17.10 4.79 -5.87
CA GLN A 118 17.82 5.93 -6.41
C GLN A 118 16.90 7.14 -6.54
N ARG A 119 15.66 6.96 -7.00
CA ARG A 119 14.67 8.04 -7.03
C ARG A 119 14.36 8.60 -5.65
N LEU A 120 14.26 7.77 -4.60
CA LEU A 120 14.11 8.30 -3.24
C LEU A 120 15.33 9.13 -2.81
N ILE A 121 16.54 8.73 -3.24
CA ILE A 121 17.77 9.47 -2.99
C ILE A 121 17.79 10.81 -3.75
N ASP A 122 17.48 10.79 -5.05
CA ASP A 122 17.46 11.97 -5.92
C ASP A 122 16.47 13.04 -5.43
N PHE A 123 15.34 12.60 -4.87
CA PHE A 123 14.33 13.48 -4.27
C PHE A 123 14.59 13.82 -2.80
N GLY A 124 15.73 13.41 -2.24
CA GLY A 124 16.13 13.72 -0.88
C GLY A 124 15.17 13.16 0.17
N LEU A 125 14.58 11.98 -0.09
CA LEU A 125 13.73 11.22 0.82
C LEU A 125 14.48 10.06 1.48
N ALA A 126 15.60 9.65 0.89
CA ALA A 126 16.56 8.74 1.46
C ALA A 126 17.99 9.22 1.16
N ARG A 127 18.98 8.62 1.82
CA ARG A 127 20.39 8.76 1.47
C ARG A 127 21.13 7.45 1.71
N GLU A 128 22.17 7.20 0.94
CA GLU A 128 23.06 6.04 1.10
C GLU A 128 24.39 6.54 1.66
N PRO A 129 24.59 6.55 2.99
CA PRO A 129 25.85 6.99 3.59
C PRO A 129 27.01 6.02 3.32
N ARG A 130 26.70 4.73 3.12
CA ARG A 130 27.65 3.65 2.85
C ARG A 130 27.01 2.61 1.93
N PRO A 131 27.80 1.82 1.19
CA PRO A 131 27.29 0.70 0.42
C PRO A 131 26.42 -0.21 1.28
N ALA A 132 25.22 -0.55 0.80
CA ALA A 132 24.23 -1.39 1.48
C ALA A 132 23.67 -0.81 2.80
N GLU A 133 23.83 0.50 3.04
CA GLU A 133 23.18 1.23 4.13
C GLU A 133 22.24 2.29 3.56
N LEU A 134 20.95 2.25 3.90
CA LEU A 134 19.95 3.21 3.44
C LEU A 134 19.32 3.94 4.62
N GLN A 135 19.53 5.25 4.70
CA GLN A 135 18.89 6.10 5.68
C GLN A 135 17.65 6.75 5.09
N VAL A 136 16.51 6.62 5.76
CA VAL A 136 15.20 7.00 5.20
C VAL A 136 14.54 8.08 6.06
N ARG A 137 13.97 9.10 5.41
CA ARG A 137 13.18 10.11 6.13
C ARG A 137 11.88 9.53 6.66
N ARG A 138 11.62 9.76 7.94
CA ARG A 138 10.34 9.41 8.58
C ARG A 138 9.22 10.43 8.33
N ARG A 139 9.59 11.66 7.97
CA ARG A 139 8.67 12.75 7.64
C ARG A 139 9.11 13.40 6.34
N LEU A 140 8.20 13.50 5.38
CA LEU A 140 8.44 14.19 4.12
C LEU A 140 8.21 15.69 4.31
N PRO A 141 9.03 16.55 3.70
CA PRO A 141 8.79 17.97 3.74
C PRO A 141 7.55 18.33 2.90
N ASP A 142 7.07 19.56 3.09
CA ASP A 142 6.21 20.18 2.10
C ASP A 142 6.93 20.24 0.73
N LEU A 143 6.14 20.25 -0.35
CA LEU A 143 6.71 20.41 -1.67
C LEU A 143 7.40 21.76 -1.81
N SER A 144 8.57 21.77 -2.43
CA SER A 144 9.24 23.00 -2.81
C SER A 144 8.40 23.78 -3.82
N ARG A 145 8.57 25.10 -3.86
CA ARG A 145 7.88 25.98 -4.83
C ARG A 145 7.97 25.46 -6.27
N ARG A 146 9.17 25.04 -6.70
CA ARG A 146 9.42 24.48 -8.04
C ARG A 146 8.69 23.16 -8.31
N GLN A 147 8.42 22.35 -7.28
CA GLN A 147 7.64 21.13 -7.41
C GLN A 147 6.15 21.44 -7.50
N VAL A 148 5.65 22.40 -6.71
CA VAL A 148 4.26 22.87 -6.77
C VAL A 148 3.94 23.45 -8.15
N GLU A 149 4.85 24.25 -8.71
CA GLU A 149 4.71 24.84 -10.06
C GLU A 149 4.59 23.79 -11.18
N ARG A 150 4.96 22.52 -10.94
CA ARG A 150 4.80 21.43 -11.90
C ARG A 150 3.50 20.64 -11.73
N LEU A 151 2.77 20.85 -10.64
CA LEU A 151 1.49 20.19 -10.42
C LEU A 151 0.41 20.77 -11.35
N PRO A 152 -0.65 20.01 -11.66
CA PRO A 152 -1.88 20.55 -12.22
C PRO A 152 -2.46 21.68 -11.36
N ASP A 153 -3.10 22.67 -11.99
CA ASP A 153 -3.58 23.89 -11.31
C ASP A 153 -4.51 23.59 -10.12
N GLU A 154 -5.41 22.61 -10.27
CA GLU A 154 -6.29 22.15 -9.19
C GLU A 154 -5.49 21.71 -7.95
N LEU A 155 -4.41 20.94 -8.14
CA LEU A 155 -3.57 20.46 -7.05
C LEU A 155 -2.73 21.59 -6.45
N ARG A 156 -2.35 22.62 -7.21
CA ARG A 156 -1.68 23.82 -6.66
C ARG A 156 -2.58 24.54 -5.67
N VAL A 157 -3.83 24.80 -6.04
CA VAL A 157 -4.82 25.46 -5.16
C VAL A 157 -5.05 24.66 -3.89
N ILE A 158 -5.25 23.34 -4.02
CA ILE A 158 -5.43 22.44 -2.86
C ILE A 158 -4.17 22.42 -1.97
N HIS A 159 -2.98 22.36 -2.56
CA HIS A 159 -1.72 22.40 -1.82
C HIS A 159 -1.59 23.69 -1.01
N HIS A 160 -1.79 24.85 -1.64
CA HIS A 160 -1.71 26.15 -0.96
C HIS A 160 -2.68 26.25 0.23
N ARG A 161 -3.92 25.75 0.07
CA ARG A 161 -4.88 25.67 1.17
C ARG A 161 -4.39 24.74 2.29
N SER A 162 -3.86 23.57 1.92
CA SER A 162 -3.39 22.56 2.87
C SER A 162 -2.19 23.05 3.69
N THR A 163 -1.27 23.80 3.07
CA THR A 163 -0.09 24.37 3.75
C THR A 163 -0.42 25.64 4.53
N ALA A 164 -1.39 26.44 4.07
CA ALA A 164 -1.85 27.65 4.77
C ALA A 164 -2.60 27.32 6.08
N GLU A 165 -3.24 26.14 6.16
CA GLU A 165 -3.79 25.61 7.42
C GLU A 165 -2.71 25.18 8.43
N GLY A 166 -1.42 25.23 8.03
CA GLY A 166 -0.24 24.86 8.80
C GLY A 166 -0.12 23.35 9.05
N PRO A 167 1.09 22.84 9.29
CA PRO A 167 1.25 21.54 9.93
C PRO A 167 0.71 21.66 11.36
N ARG A 168 -0.60 21.40 11.54
CA ARG A 168 -1.25 21.34 12.85
C ARG A 168 -0.59 20.24 13.70
N GLY A 169 0.48 20.57 14.42
CA GLY A 169 1.08 19.77 15.49
C GLY A 169 1.60 18.39 15.06
N PRO A 170 2.23 17.64 15.99
CA PRO A 170 2.83 16.34 15.70
C PRO A 170 1.75 15.34 15.28
N ALA A 171 1.66 15.08 13.97
CA ALA A 171 0.71 14.18 13.35
C ALA A 171 -0.74 14.44 13.76
N ARG A 172 -1.55 14.99 12.86
CA ARG A 172 -2.99 14.79 12.94
C ARG A 172 -3.24 13.30 12.68
N ARG A 173 -3.19 12.56 13.79
CA ARG A 173 -3.39 11.12 13.97
C ARG A 173 -4.71 10.71 13.32
N PRO A 174 -4.84 9.45 12.87
CA PRO A 174 -5.95 9.04 12.02
C PRO A 174 -7.27 9.38 12.71
N ARG A 175 -8.00 10.36 12.17
CA ARG A 175 -9.39 10.58 12.56
C ARG A 175 -10.12 9.29 12.24
N LEU A 176 -10.44 8.50 13.26
CA LEU A 176 -11.27 7.31 13.07
C LEU A 176 -12.57 7.80 12.42
N ASN A 177 -12.94 7.16 11.31
CA ASN A 177 -14.23 7.39 10.66
C ASN A 177 -15.32 7.28 11.74
N PRO A 178 -16.25 8.25 11.87
CA PRO A 178 -17.31 8.22 12.88
C PRO A 178 -18.05 6.90 12.98
N GLU A 179 -18.30 6.23 11.84
CA GLU A 179 -18.97 4.93 11.80
C GLU A 179 -18.12 3.81 12.39
N ARG A 180 -16.81 3.83 12.15
CA ARG A 180 -15.88 2.85 12.73
C ARG A 180 -15.68 3.08 14.21
N LEU A 181 -15.59 4.34 14.64
CA LEU A 181 -15.51 4.70 16.06
C LEU A 181 -16.78 4.25 16.79
N ARG A 182 -17.94 4.43 16.18
CA ARG A 182 -19.23 3.96 16.70
C ARG A 182 -19.26 2.43 16.85
N ALA A 183 -18.88 1.70 15.81
CA ALA A 183 -18.81 0.24 15.85
C ALA A 183 -17.86 -0.26 16.95
N LEU A 184 -16.74 0.44 17.13
CA LEU A 184 -15.73 0.08 18.12
C LEU A 184 -16.21 0.32 19.56
N VAL A 185 -16.84 1.47 19.83
CA VAL A 185 -17.49 1.74 21.13
C VAL A 185 -18.55 0.68 21.42
N HIS A 186 -19.34 0.30 20.41
CA HIS A 186 -20.33 -0.76 20.55
C HIS A 186 -19.69 -2.08 20.99
N THR A 187 -18.63 -2.51 20.30
CA THR A 187 -17.92 -3.74 20.66
C THR A 187 -17.30 -3.69 22.06
N MET A 188 -16.80 -2.53 22.51
CA MET A 188 -16.23 -2.41 23.85
C MET A 188 -17.29 -2.50 24.94
N VAL A 189 -18.45 -1.87 24.73
CA VAL A 189 -19.57 -1.96 25.67
C VAL A 189 -20.17 -3.37 25.69
N ASP A 190 -20.22 -4.05 24.54
CA ASP A 190 -20.64 -5.47 24.45
C ASP A 190 -19.67 -6.40 25.19
N LEU A 191 -18.38 -6.05 25.22
CA LEU A 191 -17.34 -6.73 26.02
C LEU A 191 -17.37 -6.33 27.50
N GLU A 192 -18.43 -5.63 27.94
CA GLU A 192 -18.64 -5.18 29.31
C GLU A 192 -17.57 -4.21 29.83
N LEU A 193 -16.86 -3.51 28.94
CA LEU A 193 -16.02 -2.38 29.37
C LEU A 193 -16.92 -1.23 29.83
N GLY A 194 -16.71 -0.81 31.08
CA GLY A 194 -17.34 0.39 31.63
C GLY A 194 -16.97 1.65 30.83
N PRO A 195 -17.78 2.72 30.93
CA PRO A 195 -17.55 3.96 30.17
C PRO A 195 -16.18 4.59 30.46
N ASP A 196 -15.68 4.45 31.68
CA ASP A 196 -14.36 4.98 32.08
C ASP A 196 -13.21 4.19 31.44
N ALA A 197 -13.36 2.86 31.35
CA ALA A 197 -12.39 1.99 30.67
C ALA A 197 -12.41 2.20 29.14
N VAL A 198 -13.59 2.46 28.56
CA VAL A 198 -13.72 2.86 27.15
C VAL A 198 -13.01 4.19 26.93
N GLU A 199 -13.20 5.16 27.81
CA GLU A 199 -12.55 6.47 27.72
C GLU A 199 -11.03 6.37 27.85
N GLU A 200 -10.52 5.61 28.81
CA GLU A 200 -9.10 5.35 29.01
C GLU A 200 -8.49 4.61 27.82
N GLN A 201 -9.19 3.62 27.27
CA GLN A 201 -8.74 2.87 26.10
C GLN A 201 -8.79 3.72 24.81
N LEU A 202 -9.78 4.58 24.66
CA LEU A 202 -9.84 5.53 23.55
C LEU A 202 -8.74 6.59 23.67
N ARG A 203 -8.40 7.04 24.89
CA ARG A 203 -7.23 7.89 25.14
C ARG A 203 -5.91 7.17 24.89
N SER A 204 -5.80 5.88 25.23
CA SER A 204 -4.60 5.09 24.97
C SER A 204 -4.35 4.90 23.46
N TRP A 205 -5.42 4.95 22.66
CA TRP A 205 -5.37 5.02 21.19
C TRP A 205 -5.40 6.44 20.62
N ASP A 206 -5.28 7.43 21.50
CA ASP A 206 -5.18 8.84 21.19
C ASP A 206 -6.40 9.47 20.48
N VAL A 207 -7.58 8.93 20.72
CA VAL A 207 -8.85 9.58 20.36
C VAL A 207 -9.08 10.74 21.34
N THR A 208 -9.16 11.97 20.84
CA THR A 208 -9.24 13.20 21.67
C THR A 208 -10.29 14.20 21.15
N GLY A 209 -10.61 15.19 21.99
CA GLY A 209 -11.56 16.27 21.68
C GLY A 209 -12.97 15.76 21.40
N HIS A 210 -13.68 16.43 20.50
CA HIS A 210 -15.08 16.12 20.16
C HIS A 210 -15.33 14.65 19.77
N GLN A 211 -14.33 13.93 19.23
CA GLN A 211 -14.49 12.51 18.92
C GLN A 211 -14.52 11.64 20.19
N LEU A 212 -13.69 11.95 21.18
CA LEU A 212 -13.72 11.32 22.50
C LEU A 212 -15.02 11.66 23.22
N ASP A 213 -15.41 12.95 23.23
CA ASP A 213 -16.65 13.40 23.88
C ASP A 213 -17.88 12.68 23.30
N ARG A 214 -17.96 12.57 21.97
CA ARG A 214 -19.04 11.86 21.28
C ARG A 214 -19.01 10.36 21.53
N ALA A 215 -17.84 9.74 21.58
CA ALA A 215 -17.68 8.32 21.87
C ALA A 215 -18.05 7.98 23.33
N CYS A 216 -17.59 8.78 24.29
CA CYS A 216 -17.92 8.61 25.70
C CYS A 216 -19.39 8.94 25.98
N SER A 217 -19.97 9.94 25.32
CA SER A 217 -21.41 10.21 25.37
C SER A 217 -22.23 9.02 24.85
N LEU A 218 -21.79 8.40 23.75
CA LEU A 218 -22.40 7.18 23.22
C LEU A 218 -22.28 6.02 24.21
N ALA A 219 -21.09 5.74 24.76
CA ALA A 219 -20.87 4.68 25.74
C ALA A 219 -21.76 4.86 26.98
N ARG A 220 -21.85 6.09 27.52
CA ARG A 220 -22.74 6.43 28.63
C ARG A 220 -24.21 6.23 28.28
N SER A 221 -24.64 6.63 27.08
CA SER A 221 -26.03 6.44 26.64
C SER A 221 -26.43 4.97 26.53
N MET A 222 -25.48 4.11 26.14
CA MET A 222 -25.67 2.66 26.03
C MET A 222 -25.68 1.97 27.41
N ALA A 223 -24.81 2.41 28.33
CA ALA A 223 -24.82 1.95 29.71
C ALA A 223 -26.12 2.30 30.45
N MET A 224 -26.73 3.45 30.14
CA MET A 224 -27.99 3.92 30.72
C MET A 224 -29.24 3.21 30.17
N HIS A 225 -29.15 2.58 28.98
CA HIS A 225 -30.26 1.87 28.35
C HIS A 225 -29.91 0.40 28.08
N PRO A 226 -29.73 -0.42 29.12
CA PRO A 226 -29.33 -1.83 28.99
C PRO A 226 -30.35 -2.67 28.19
N SER A 227 -31.59 -2.19 28.06
CA SER A 227 -32.70 -2.87 27.39
C SER A 227 -32.61 -2.89 25.85
N ARG A 228 -31.58 -2.27 25.24
CA ARG A 228 -31.28 -2.35 23.80
C ARG A 228 -30.03 -3.16 23.49
N ARG A 229 -29.64 -4.10 24.37
CA ARG A 229 -28.64 -5.12 24.02
C ARG A 229 -29.21 -5.91 22.85
N PHE A 230 -28.52 -5.85 21.70
CA PHE A 230 -28.77 -6.81 20.63
C PHE A 230 -28.65 -8.21 21.22
N PRO A 231 -29.59 -9.14 20.95
CA PRO A 231 -29.39 -10.53 21.33
C PRO A 231 -28.05 -10.96 20.74
N ALA A 232 -27.17 -11.49 21.58
CA ALA A 232 -25.88 -12.04 21.17
C ALA A 232 -26.10 -12.84 19.89
N SER A 233 -25.52 -12.38 18.80
CA SER A 233 -25.57 -13.07 17.52
C SER A 233 -25.18 -14.52 17.78
N ALA A 234 -26.10 -15.45 17.53
CA ALA A 234 -25.86 -16.88 17.70
C ALA A 234 -24.52 -17.25 17.04
N PRO A 235 -23.74 -18.17 17.63
CA PRO A 235 -22.44 -18.55 17.08
C PRO A 235 -22.63 -18.94 15.62
N VAL A 236 -21.90 -18.27 14.72
CA VAL A 236 -21.76 -18.72 13.34
C VAL A 236 -21.07 -20.09 13.41
N SER A 237 -21.87 -21.15 13.36
CA SER A 237 -21.39 -22.52 13.26
C SER A 237 -20.57 -22.65 11.99
N ARG A 238 -19.25 -22.56 12.13
CA ARG A 238 -18.29 -23.01 11.14
C ARG A 238 -18.18 -24.53 11.24
N ASP A 239 -19.21 -25.23 10.84
CA ASP A 239 -19.08 -26.63 10.44
C ASP A 239 -19.58 -26.78 9.00
N ARG A 240 -18.65 -26.58 8.08
CA ARG A 240 -18.71 -27.20 6.76
C ARG A 240 -17.45 -28.05 6.63
N THR A 241 -17.51 -29.25 7.17
CA THR A 241 -16.68 -30.35 6.69
C THR A 241 -17.12 -30.67 5.25
N PRO A 242 -16.22 -30.72 4.26
CA PRO A 242 -16.59 -31.15 2.93
C PRO A 242 -16.70 -32.68 2.93
N ALA A 243 -17.92 -33.22 2.81
CA ALA A 243 -18.12 -34.64 2.54
C ALA A 243 -17.91 -34.92 1.04
N SER A 244 -16.92 -35.77 0.75
CA SER A 244 -16.57 -36.28 -0.58
C SER A 244 -17.73 -36.97 -1.32
N PRO A 245 -17.71 -36.99 -2.67
CA PRO A 245 -18.74 -37.64 -3.47
C PRO A 245 -18.46 -39.16 -3.58
N GLY A 246 -19.25 -39.95 -2.86
CA GLY A 246 -19.25 -41.41 -2.90
C GLY A 246 -20.35 -41.94 -3.83
N HIS A 247 -19.90 -42.48 -4.95
CA HIS A 247 -20.61 -43.12 -6.04
C HIS A 247 -21.56 -44.30 -5.68
N ARG A 248 -22.54 -44.53 -6.60
CA ARG A 248 -23.26 -45.79 -6.95
C ARG A 248 -24.42 -46.24 -6.03
N ARG A 249 -25.49 -46.91 -6.49
CA ARG A 249 -26.07 -47.26 -7.80
C ARG A 249 -27.45 -47.92 -7.50
N THR A 250 -28.35 -47.84 -8.49
CA THR A 250 -29.36 -48.86 -8.89
C THR A 250 -30.42 -49.36 -7.90
N GLY A 251 -31.68 -49.30 -8.34
CA GLY A 251 -32.62 -50.42 -8.14
C GLY A 251 -34.06 -50.05 -7.81
N SER A 252 -34.89 -49.91 -8.86
CA SER A 252 -36.31 -50.33 -8.86
C SER A 252 -36.43 -51.82 -8.46
N PRO A 253 -37.59 -52.40 -8.08
CA PRO A 253 -38.90 -52.20 -8.72
C PRO A 253 -40.14 -52.24 -7.79
N GLY A 254 -41.31 -51.98 -8.36
CA GLY A 254 -42.63 -52.19 -7.74
C GLY A 254 -43.65 -51.17 -8.19
#